data_AF-A0A954NMN2-F1
#
_entry.id   AF-A0A954NMN2-F1
#
_cell.length_a   1.000
_cell.length_b   1.000
_cell.length_c   1.000
_cell.angle_alpha   90.00
_cell.angle_beta   90.00
_cell.angle_gamma   90.00
#
_symmetry.space_group_name_H-M   'P 1'
#
loop_
_entity.id
_entity.type
_entity.pdbx_description
1 polymer ?
#
loop_
_entity_poly.entity_id
_entity_poly.type
_entity_poly.pdbx_seq_one_letter_code
_entity_poly.pdbx_strand_id
1 'polypeptide(L)'
;MPCLSVEPKVLAHFARVLDHASTEGVLDAKSLGELHREFLARDKSGNTWTVGLKTGAWNVVEAGRWVSRSTPPDRLELELDLFLRLNALPDEHRICPCCLDHQLRKHRYCTRCRFDFGP
;
A
#
# COMPACT_ATOMS: atom_id res chain seq x y z
N MET A 1 13.92 3.54 9.61
CA MET A 1 13.40 3.08 8.31
C MET A 1 12.71 4.26 7.63
N PRO A 2 12.99 4.56 6.36
CA PRO A 2 12.35 5.67 5.66
C PRO A 2 10.85 5.38 5.45
N CYS A 3 10.00 6.37 5.72
CA CYS A 3 8.55 6.29 5.51
C CYS A 3 8.11 7.28 4.43
N LEU A 4 7.07 6.92 3.68
CA LEU A 4 6.37 7.77 2.73
C LEU A 4 5.03 8.20 3.33
N SER A 5 4.72 9.50 3.23
CA SER A 5 3.41 10.03 3.60
C SER A 5 2.44 9.86 2.45
N VAL A 6 1.57 8.85 2.53
CA VAL A 6 0.60 8.48 1.50
C VAL A 6 -0.83 8.90 1.86
N GLU A 7 -1.65 9.07 0.83
CA GLU A 7 -3.09 9.29 1.00
C GLU A 7 -3.81 7.95 1.24
N PRO A 8 -4.96 7.92 1.94
CA PRO A 8 -5.73 6.69 2.18
C PRO A 8 -6.01 5.88 0.92
N LYS A 9 -6.28 6.57 -0.21
CA LYS A 9 -6.55 5.93 -1.50
C LYS A 9 -5.37 5.08 -2.01
N VAL A 10 -4.14 5.44 -1.66
CA VAL A 10 -2.92 4.68 -2.02
C VAL A 10 -2.89 3.37 -1.26
N LEU A 11 -3.13 3.39 0.04
CA LEU A 11 -3.17 2.17 0.84
C LEU A 11 -4.36 1.27 0.43
N ALA A 12 -5.53 1.86 0.19
CA ALA A 12 -6.69 1.12 -0.33
C ALA A 12 -6.45 0.53 -1.72
N HIS A 13 -5.66 1.19 -2.57
CA HIS A 13 -5.23 0.62 -3.84
C HIS A 13 -4.30 -0.58 -3.63
N PHE A 14 -3.28 -0.48 -2.78
CA PHE A 14 -2.40 -1.61 -2.51
C PHE A 14 -3.11 -2.80 -1.86
N ALA A 15 -4.17 -2.59 -1.07
CA ALA A 15 -4.99 -3.69 -0.58
C ALA A 15 -5.62 -4.49 -1.74
N ARG A 16 -6.13 -3.80 -2.78
CA ARG A 16 -6.65 -4.45 -3.99
C ARG A 16 -5.56 -5.15 -4.80
N VAL A 17 -4.39 -4.53 -4.94
CA VAL A 17 -3.25 -5.13 -5.64
C VAL A 17 -2.82 -6.42 -4.95
N LEU A 18 -2.75 -6.42 -3.61
CA LEU A 18 -2.35 -7.59 -2.84
C LEU A 18 -3.41 -8.71 -2.89
N ASP A 19 -4.69 -8.37 -2.83
CA ASP A 19 -5.80 -9.33 -2.98
C ASP A 19 -5.83 -9.96 -4.39
N HIS A 20 -5.60 -9.14 -5.43
CA HIS A 20 -5.50 -9.61 -6.80
C HIS A 20 -4.29 -10.52 -7.00
N ALA A 21 -3.09 -10.12 -6.54
CA ALA A 21 -1.88 -10.93 -6.62
C ALA A 21 -2.03 -12.28 -5.88
N SER A 22 -2.78 -12.30 -4.78
CA SER A 22 -3.16 -13.54 -4.08
C SER A 22 -4.10 -14.41 -4.92
N THR A 23 -5.08 -13.82 -5.59
CA THR A 23 -6.11 -14.55 -6.35
C THR A 23 -5.54 -15.15 -7.64
N GLU A 24 -4.66 -14.42 -8.31
CA GLU A 24 -3.99 -14.87 -9.55
C GLU A 24 -2.81 -15.82 -9.29
N GLY A 25 -2.50 -16.15 -8.02
CA GLY A 25 -1.41 -17.04 -7.67
C GLY A 25 -0.01 -16.47 -7.97
N VAL A 26 0.12 -15.14 -8.06
CA VAL A 26 1.40 -14.45 -8.27
C VAL A 26 2.30 -14.64 -7.06
N LEU A 27 1.71 -14.62 -5.86
CA LEU A 27 2.41 -14.81 -4.59
C LEU A 27 2.11 -16.20 -4.03
N ASP A 28 3.15 -16.89 -3.58
CA ASP A 28 2.94 -18.08 -2.75
C ASP A 28 2.36 -17.69 -1.37
N ALA A 29 1.80 -18.69 -0.68
CA ALA A 29 1.12 -18.47 0.61
C ALA A 29 2.04 -17.87 1.68
N LYS A 30 3.33 -18.17 1.63
CA LYS A 30 4.32 -17.66 2.59
C LYS A 30 4.56 -16.17 2.36
N SER A 31 4.85 -15.79 1.11
CA SER A 31 5.12 -14.42 0.67
C SER A 31 3.90 -13.53 0.90
N LEU A 32 2.70 -14.05 0.65
CA LEU A 32 1.45 -13.37 0.96
C LEU A 32 1.29 -13.13 2.47
N GLY A 33 1.54 -14.15 3.29
CA GLY A 33 1.44 -14.05 4.75
C GLY A 33 2.46 -13.08 5.35
N GLU A 34 3.65 -12.96 4.77
CA GLU A 34 4.66 -11.97 5.15
C GLU A 34 4.19 -10.55 4.79
N LEU A 35 3.85 -10.30 3.51
CA LEU A 35 3.36 -8.99 3.07
C LEU A 35 2.11 -8.54 3.83
N HIS A 36 1.15 -9.45 4.06
CA HIS A 36 -0.08 -9.10 4.76
C HIS A 36 0.17 -8.74 6.22
N ARG A 37 1.12 -9.39 6.91
CA ARG A 37 1.50 -9.02 8.30
C ARG A 37 2.17 -7.66 8.37
N GLU A 38 2.93 -7.32 7.34
CA GLU A 38 3.64 -6.04 7.24
C GLU A 38 2.74 -4.92 6.73
N PHE A 39 1.56 -5.23 6.15
CA PHE A 39 0.62 -4.29 5.54
C PHE A 39 -0.05 -3.36 6.56
N LEU A 40 0.75 -2.47 7.11
CA LEU A 40 0.45 -1.57 8.21
C LEU A 40 0.95 -0.17 7.83
N ALA A 41 0.17 0.85 8.15
CA ALA A 41 0.57 2.24 8.06
C ALA A 41 0.32 2.94 9.39
N ARG A 42 0.96 4.09 9.63
CA ARG A 42 0.78 4.86 10.87
C ARG A 42 0.18 6.22 10.58
N ASP A 43 -0.67 6.72 11.45
CA ASP A 43 -1.10 8.12 11.37
C ASP A 43 -0.14 9.04 12.16
N LYS A 44 -0.40 10.35 12.09
CA LYS A 44 0.41 11.36 12.80
C LYS A 44 0.36 11.23 14.33
N SER A 45 -0.66 10.56 14.86
CA SER A 45 -0.84 10.28 16.28
C SER A 45 -0.15 8.98 16.70
N GLY A 46 0.45 8.25 15.76
CA GLY A 46 1.13 6.98 16.00
C GLY A 46 0.19 5.77 16.03
N ASN A 47 -1.09 5.92 15.70
CA ASN A 47 -1.99 4.76 15.61
C ASN A 47 -1.66 3.93 14.38
N THR A 48 -1.74 2.61 14.51
CA THR A 48 -1.51 1.68 13.41
C THR A 48 -2.82 1.41 12.68
N TRP A 49 -2.81 1.59 11.37
CA TRP A 49 -3.93 1.42 10.46
C TRP A 49 -3.64 0.33 9.42
N THR A 50 -4.70 -0.32 8.95
CA THR A 50 -4.66 -1.24 7.81
C THR A 50 -6.00 -1.23 7.07
N VAL A 51 -6.02 -1.81 5.87
CA VAL A 51 -7.22 -2.02 5.05
C VAL A 51 -7.41 -3.52 4.86
N GLY A 52 -8.59 -4.03 5.18
CA GLY A 52 -8.92 -5.43 4.95
C GLY A 52 -8.87 -5.76 3.46
N LEU A 53 -8.03 -6.71 3.05
CA LEU A 53 -7.76 -7.02 1.64
C LEU A 53 -9.04 -7.36 0.85
N LYS A 54 -9.92 -8.17 1.43
CA LYS A 54 -11.17 -8.62 0.80
C LYS A 54 -12.36 -7.67 1.00
N THR A 55 -12.39 -6.98 2.14
CA THR A 55 -13.54 -6.17 2.54
C THR A 55 -13.40 -4.70 2.19
N GLY A 56 -12.17 -4.23 1.94
CA GLY A 56 -11.86 -2.81 1.81
C GLY A 56 -12.10 -2.00 3.09
N ALA A 57 -12.40 -2.67 4.21
CA ALA A 57 -12.73 -2.01 5.47
C ALA A 57 -11.46 -1.47 6.14
N TRP A 58 -11.51 -0.23 6.62
CA TRP A 58 -10.44 0.35 7.41
C TRP A 58 -10.46 -0.18 8.84
N ASN A 59 -9.28 -0.49 9.36
CA ASN A 59 -9.08 -0.95 10.72
C ASN A 59 -7.93 -0.19 11.37
N VAL A 60 -8.07 0.10 12.66
CA VAL A 60 -7.07 0.78 13.47
C VAL A 60 -6.83 0.01 14.76
N VAL A 61 -5.62 0.04 15.29
CA VAL A 61 -5.31 -0.49 16.62
C VAL A 61 -5.73 0.53 17.68
N GLU A 62 -6.75 0.19 18.46
CA GLU A 62 -7.21 0.95 19.62
C GLU A 62 -7.13 0.05 20.85
N ALA A 63 -6.46 0.51 21.92
CA ALA A 63 -6.28 -0.25 23.17
C ALA A 63 -5.78 -1.70 22.95
N GLY A 64 -4.87 -1.89 21.98
CA GLY A 64 -4.29 -3.20 21.66
C GLY A 64 -5.20 -4.14 20.85
N ARG A 65 -6.32 -3.65 20.29
CA ARG A 65 -7.25 -4.43 19.49
C ARG A 65 -7.50 -3.77 18.14
N TRP A 66 -7.74 -4.58 17.12
CA TRP A 66 -8.20 -4.09 15.82
C TRP A 66 -9.67 -3.67 15.91
N VAL A 67 -9.95 -2.43 15.56
CA VAL A 67 -11.29 -1.84 15.53
C VAL A 67 -11.56 -1.34 14.11
N SER A 68 -12.71 -1.71 13.56
CA SER A 68 -13.12 -1.19 12.25
C SER A 68 -13.59 0.26 12.37
N ARG A 69 -13.13 1.10 11.44
CA ARG A 69 -13.51 2.51 11.33
C ARG A 69 -13.94 2.80 9.90
N SER A 70 -14.92 3.68 9.71
CA SER A 70 -15.37 4.06 8.36
C SER A 70 -14.47 5.11 7.71
N THR A 71 -13.76 5.91 8.51
CA THR A 71 -13.01 7.09 8.05
C THR A 71 -11.55 6.96 8.45
N PRO A 72 -10.62 6.75 7.48
CA PRO A 72 -9.18 6.84 7.73
C PRO A 72 -8.72 8.29 7.88
N PRO A 73 -7.54 8.53 8.46
CA PRO A 73 -6.93 9.86 8.51
C PRO A 73 -6.43 10.31 7.14
N ASP A 74 -6.32 11.62 6.90
CA ASP A 74 -5.95 12.18 5.58
C ASP A 74 -4.55 11.78 5.07
N ARG A 75 -3.65 11.41 6.00
CA ARG A 75 -2.27 11.04 5.71
C ARG A 75 -1.85 9.86 6.58
N LEU A 76 -1.18 8.91 5.95
CA LEU A 76 -0.65 7.71 6.56
C LEU A 76 0.84 7.59 6.20
N GLU A 77 1.64 7.16 7.15
CA GLU A 77 3.05 6.83 6.97
C GLU A 77 3.17 5.35 6.67
N LEU A 78 3.65 5.04 5.46
CA LEU A 78 3.92 3.68 5.00
C LEU A 78 5.42 3.50 4.86
N GLU A 79 5.96 2.38 5.31
CA GLU A 79 7.39 2.09 5.13
C GLU A 79 7.74 2.03 3.63
N LEU A 80 8.85 2.68 3.25
CA LEU A 80 9.25 2.78 1.84
C LEU A 80 9.50 1.40 1.21
N ASP A 81 10.14 0.48 1.93
CA ASP A 81 10.43 -0.85 1.42
C ASP A 81 9.15 -1.64 1.15
N LEU A 82 8.17 -1.53 2.05
CA LEU A 82 6.85 -2.10 1.86
C LEU A 82 6.12 -1.47 0.67
N PHE A 83 6.14 -0.13 0.56
CA PHE A 83 5.59 0.58 -0.60
C PHE A 83 6.18 0.04 -1.91
N LEU A 84 7.51 -0.07 -2.00
CA LEU A 84 8.18 -0.53 -3.23
C LEU A 84 7.82 -1.98 -3.57
N ARG A 85 7.73 -2.86 -2.56
CA ARG A 85 7.32 -4.27 -2.75
C ARG A 85 5.88 -4.39 -3.24
N LEU A 86 4.95 -3.65 -2.65
CA LEU A 86 3.55 -3.62 -3.09
C LEU A 86 3.43 -3.04 -4.51
N ASN A 87 4.19 -2.00 -4.81
CA ASN A 87 4.21 -1.34 -6.12
C ASN A 87 4.86 -2.17 -7.23
N ALA A 88 5.64 -3.20 -6.86
CA ALA A 88 6.23 -4.14 -7.81
C ALA A 88 5.27 -5.26 -8.23
N LEU A 89 4.23 -5.53 -7.42
CA LEU A 89 3.22 -6.55 -7.74
C LEU A 89 2.51 -6.24 -9.06
N PRO A 90 2.08 -7.26 -9.82
CA PRO A 90 1.29 -7.09 -11.05
C PRO A 90 0.03 -6.24 -10.82
N ASP A 91 -0.05 -5.13 -11.53
CA ASP A 91 -1.18 -4.21 -11.60
C ASP A 91 -1.01 -3.38 -12.89
N GLU A 92 -2.12 -2.89 -13.45
CA GLU A 92 -2.08 -2.03 -14.65
C GLU A 92 -1.40 -0.67 -14.36
N HIS A 93 -1.49 -0.24 -13.10
CA HIS A 93 -0.95 1.01 -12.61
C HIS A 93 0.19 0.77 -11.63
N ARG A 94 1.00 1.81 -11.45
CA ARG A 94 2.00 1.91 -10.39
C ARG A 94 1.98 3.32 -9.84
N ILE A 95 2.35 3.47 -8.58
CA ILE A 95 2.38 4.74 -7.89
C ILE A 95 3.84 5.19 -7.84
N CYS A 96 4.11 6.43 -8.27
CA CYS A 96 5.45 6.97 -8.19
C CYS A 96 5.86 7.18 -6.72
N PRO A 97 6.97 6.61 -6.23
CA PRO A 97 7.39 6.80 -4.84
C PRO A 97 7.77 8.26 -4.52
N CYS A 98 8.17 9.05 -5.51
CA CYS A 98 8.61 10.44 -5.30
C CYS A 98 7.48 11.46 -5.21
N CYS A 99 6.41 11.28 -6.00
CA CYS A 99 5.33 12.26 -6.09
C CYS A 99 3.93 11.67 -5.88
N LEU A 100 3.84 10.36 -5.63
CA LEU A 100 2.60 9.61 -5.39
C LEU A 100 1.57 9.69 -6.51
N ASP A 101 2.04 10.06 -7.71
CA ASP A 101 1.21 10.15 -8.90
C ASP A 101 0.95 8.75 -9.45
N HIS A 102 -0.28 8.50 -9.89
CA HIS A 102 -0.66 7.23 -10.51
C HIS A 102 -0.13 7.20 -11.95
N GLN A 103 0.59 6.15 -12.29
CA GLN A 103 1.28 6.00 -13.56
C GLN A 103 0.86 4.67 -14.18
N LEU A 104 0.61 4.65 -15.49
CA LEU A 104 0.43 3.38 -16.20
C LEU A 104 1.74 2.61 -16.16
N ARG A 105 1.68 1.30 -15.94
CA ARG A 105 2.87 0.44 -15.84
C ARG A 105 3.73 0.42 -17.10
N LYS A 106 3.16 0.75 -18.26
CA LYS A 106 3.92 0.89 -19.51
C LYS A 106 4.93 2.04 -19.51
N HIS A 107 4.77 3.04 -18.64
CA HIS A 107 5.65 4.21 -18.62
C HIS A 107 6.91 3.94 -17.82
N ARG A 108 8.07 3.80 -18.48
CA ARG A 108 9.38 3.66 -17.82
C ARG A 108 9.69 4.76 -16.81
N TYR A 109 9.22 5.97 -17.06
CA TYR A 109 9.43 7.12 -16.18
C TYR A 109 8.10 7.69 -15.68
N CYS A 110 8.09 8.23 -14.47
CA CYS A 110 6.97 9.02 -13.98
C CYS A 110 6.77 10.25 -14.89
N THR A 111 5.57 10.43 -15.42
CA THR A 111 5.23 11.55 -16.32
C THR A 111 5.31 12.91 -15.62
N ARG A 112 5.20 12.93 -14.28
CA ARG A 112 5.21 14.15 -13.48
C ARG A 112 6.59 14.57 -12.99
N CYS A 113 7.37 13.64 -12.43
CA CYS A 113 8.66 13.95 -11.79
C CYS A 113 9.88 13.27 -12.44
N ARG A 114 9.68 12.52 -13.53
CA ARG A 114 10.74 11.81 -14.29
C ARG A 114 11.52 10.74 -13.52
N PHE A 115 11.02 10.32 -12.34
CA PHE A 115 11.55 9.16 -11.63
C PHE A 115 11.58 7.93 -12.55
N ASP A 116 12.72 7.24 -12.64
CA ASP A 116 12.90 6.01 -13.43
C ASP A 116 12.40 4.81 -12.62
N PHE A 117 11.39 4.12 -13.15
CA PHE A 117 10.88 2.89 -12.54
C PHE A 117 11.74 1.67 -12.82
N GLY A 118 12.80 1.81 -13.63
CA GLY A 118 13.62 0.70 -14.10
C GLY A 118 13.05 0.02 -15.36
N PRO A 119 13.77 -0.98 -15.89
CA PRO A 119 13.31 -1.82 -16.99
C PRO A 119 12.09 -2.66 -16.62
#